data_AF-A0A085BJT2-F1
#
_entry.id   AF-A0A085BJT2-F1
#
_cell.length_a   1.000
_cell.length_b   1.000
_cell.length_c   1.000
_cell.angle_alpha   90.00
_cell.angle_beta   90.00
_cell.angle_gamma   90.00
#
_symmetry.space_group_name_H-M   'P 1'
#
loop_
_entity.id
_entity.type
_entity.pdbx_description
1 polymer ?
#
loop_
_entity_poly.entity_id
_entity_poly.type
_entity_poly.pdbx_seq_one_letter_code
_entity_poly.pdbx_strand_id
1 'polypeptide(L)'
;MVQKFKIASLLSYFFIFIMGSMIAMPFGCILLLSFLDFSVLKYTIFGIVGIIILFYNLNRKTTNIKIIIDVLVFLLLLYPIMNRLFLFSMSFLNHPTFYIPLGLFISFYLISIFFEFKNLRTININS
;
A
#
# COMPACT_ATOMS: atom_id res chain seq x y z
N MET A 1 -5.79 -16.36 -6.45
CA MET A 1 -5.29 -15.38 -7.45
C MET A 1 -5.19 -13.98 -6.84
N VAL A 2 -6.28 -13.44 -6.28
CA VAL A 2 -6.32 -12.16 -5.54
C VAL A 2 -5.17 -11.99 -4.53
N GLN A 3 -4.95 -12.98 -3.66
CA GLN A 3 -3.89 -12.92 -2.64
C GLN A 3 -2.48 -12.71 -3.24
N LYS A 4 -2.20 -13.31 -4.41
CA LYS A 4 -0.90 -13.13 -5.09
C LYS A 4 -0.71 -11.69 -5.56
N PHE A 5 -1.77 -11.05 -6.06
CA PHE A 5 -1.75 -9.63 -6.43
C PHE A 5 -1.60 -8.70 -5.22
N LYS A 6 -2.24 -9.01 -4.08
CA LYS A 6 -2.03 -8.25 -2.83
C LYS A 6 -0.59 -8.36 -2.33
N ILE A 7 -0.01 -9.55 -2.35
CA ILE A 7 1.39 -9.77 -1.95
C ILE A 7 2.34 -9.05 -2.91
N ALA A 8 2.11 -9.12 -4.23
CA ALA A 8 2.90 -8.39 -5.22
C ALA A 8 2.81 -6.87 -5.01
N SER A 9 1.60 -6.35 -4.75
CA SER A 9 1.38 -4.94 -4.42
C SER A 9 2.13 -4.55 -3.15
N LEU A 10 2.07 -5.36 -2.09
CA LEU A 10 2.80 -5.12 -0.85
C LEU A 10 4.32 -5.12 -1.05
N LEU A 11 4.84 -6.05 -1.86
CA LEU A 11 6.26 -6.07 -2.25
C LEU A 11 6.64 -4.78 -2.98
N SER A 12 5.87 -4.38 -4.00
CA SER A 12 6.07 -3.12 -4.70
C SER A 12 6.01 -1.92 -3.75
N TYR A 13 5.08 -1.92 -2.78
CA TYR A 13 4.96 -0.90 -1.75
C TYR A 13 6.26 -0.75 -0.94
N PHE A 14 6.86 -1.87 -0.50
CA PHE A 14 8.16 -1.82 0.18
C PHE A 14 9.27 -1.27 -0.73
N PHE A 15 9.27 -1.63 -2.03
CA PHE A 15 10.25 -1.10 -2.98
C PHE A 15 10.14 0.41 -3.21
N ILE A 16 8.95 1.02 -3.15
CA ILE A 16 8.77 2.48 -3.26
C ILE A 16 9.67 3.22 -2.27
N PHE A 17 9.73 2.73 -1.02
CA PHE A 17 10.50 3.38 0.04
C PHE A 17 11.96 2.94 0.11
N ILE A 18 12.33 1.82 -0.53
CA ILE A 18 13.72 1.37 -0.64
C ILE A 18 14.44 2.12 -1.77
N MET A 19 13.75 2.40 -2.88
CA MET A 19 14.35 2.89 -4.13
C MET A 19 14.07 4.38 -4.41
N GLY A 20 13.18 5.01 -3.65
CA GLY A 20 12.86 6.44 -3.70
C GLY A 20 13.83 7.34 -2.94
N SER A 21 14.86 6.79 -2.28
CA SER A 21 15.94 7.57 -1.68
C SER A 21 17.28 7.11 -2.21
N MET A 22 18.11 8.05 -2.70
CA MET A 22 19.55 7.89 -2.55
C MET A 22 19.78 7.63 -1.05
N ILE A 23 20.24 6.41 -0.71
CA ILE A 23 20.71 5.95 0.60
C ILE A 23 20.17 6.76 1.78
N ALA A 24 19.02 6.36 2.31
CA ALA A 24 18.80 6.31 3.75
C ALA A 24 17.48 5.59 4.00
N MET A 25 17.63 4.32 4.34
CA MET A 25 16.69 3.57 5.17
C MET A 25 15.46 2.96 4.48
N PRO A 26 15.41 1.61 4.38
CA PRO A 26 14.21 0.86 4.02
C PRO A 26 13.00 1.30 4.85
N PHE A 27 11.78 1.02 4.39
CA PHE A 27 10.56 1.32 5.16
C PHE A 27 10.64 0.82 6.62
N GLY A 28 11.29 -0.33 6.87
CA GLY A 28 11.59 -0.83 8.22
C GLY A 28 12.47 0.10 9.08
N CYS A 29 13.44 0.76 8.47
CA CYS A 29 14.25 1.77 9.15
C CYS A 29 13.53 3.12 9.26
N ILE A 30 12.73 3.53 8.27
CA ILE A 30 11.84 4.70 8.38
C ILE A 30 10.87 4.52 9.54
N LEU A 31 10.36 3.31 9.77
CA LEU A 31 9.52 2.97 10.92
C LEU A 31 10.25 3.20 12.25
N LEU A 32 11.49 2.73 12.36
CA LEU A 32 12.32 2.92 13.55
C LEU A 32 12.72 4.39 13.76
N LEU A 33 13.06 5.13 12.70
CA LEU A 33 13.44 6.54 12.79
C LEU A 33 12.25 7.47 12.97
N SER A 34 11.06 7.08 12.51
CA SER A 34 9.84 7.87 12.75
C SER A 34 9.58 8.05 14.25
N PHE A 35 10.00 7.11 15.11
CA PHE A 35 9.90 7.27 16.56
C PHE A 35 10.72 8.45 17.11
N LEU A 36 11.72 8.92 16.37
CA LEU A 36 12.56 10.06 16.75
C LEU A 36 11.97 11.39 16.28
N ASP A 37 11.03 11.37 15.32
CA ASP A 37 10.49 12.57 14.69
C ASP A 37 8.97 12.50 14.56
N PHE A 38 8.25 13.11 15.52
CA PHE A 38 6.79 13.08 15.62
C PHE A 38 6.08 13.60 14.37
N SER A 39 6.73 14.50 13.63
CA SER A 39 6.23 15.05 12.38
C SER A 39 6.07 13.97 11.29
N VAL A 40 7.03 13.05 11.21
CA VAL A 40 7.06 11.92 10.28
C VAL A 40 6.21 10.76 10.80
N LEU A 41 6.26 10.50 12.11
CA LEU A 41 5.50 9.44 12.79
C LEU A 41 4.01 9.46 12.47
N LYS A 42 3.40 10.66 12.44
CA LYS A 42 1.96 10.82 12.19
C LYS A 42 1.54 10.20 10.85
N TYR A 43 2.37 10.28 9.82
CA TYR A 43 2.09 9.74 8.49
C TYR A 43 2.47 8.27 8.38
N THR A 44 3.58 7.87 9.01
CA THR A 44 4.05 6.48 8.98
C THR A 44 3.07 5.53 9.69
N ILE A 45 2.41 5.98 10.77
CA ILE A 45 1.38 5.21 11.48
C ILE A 45 0.26 4.76 10.54
N PHE A 46 -0.21 5.60 9.61
CA PHE A 46 -1.25 5.20 8.66
C PHE A 46 -0.78 4.07 7.75
N GLY A 47 0.48 4.10 7.31
CA GLY A 47 1.09 3.01 6.56
C GLY A 47 1.15 1.70 7.37
N ILE A 48 1.58 1.77 8.64
CA ILE A 48 1.63 0.61 9.55
C ILE A 48 0.25 0.00 9.73
N VAL A 49 -0.74 0.83 10.08
CA VAL A 49 -2.11 0.40 10.30
C VAL A 49 -2.68 -0.22 9.02
N GLY A 50 -2.41 0.37 7.86
CA GLY A 50 -2.77 -0.20 6.56
C GLY A 50 -2.17 -1.60 6.35
N ILE A 51 -0.88 -1.78 6.62
CA ILE A 51 -0.20 -3.08 6.51
C ILE A 51 -0.81 -4.12 7.47
N ILE A 52 -1.04 -3.75 8.73
CA ILE A 52 -1.63 -4.66 9.74
C ILE A 52 -3.02 -5.12 9.30
N ILE A 53 -3.88 -4.19 8.88
CA ILE A 53 -5.24 -4.51 8.42
C ILE A 53 -5.18 -5.37 7.15
N LEU A 54 -4.24 -5.10 6.24
CA LEU A 54 -4.03 -5.91 5.03
C LEU A 54 -3.68 -7.37 5.38
N PHE A 55 -2.74 -7.58 6.30
CA PHE A 55 -2.38 -8.92 6.78
C PHE A 55 -3.54 -9.62 7.48
N TYR A 56 -4.30 -8.88 8.29
CA TYR A 56 -5.48 -9.43 8.96
C TYR A 56 -6.56 -9.88 7.95
N ASN A 57 -6.75 -9.14 6.86
CA ASN A 57 -7.77 -9.44 5.85
C ASN A 57 -7.32 -10.41 4.75
N LEU A 58 -6.03 -10.75 4.66
CA LEU A 58 -5.46 -11.60 3.61
C LEU A 58 -6.15 -12.98 3.54
N ASN A 59 -6.53 -13.53 4.69
CA ASN A 59 -7.14 -14.85 4.83
C ASN A 59 -8.67 -14.82 5.04
N ARG A 60 -9.28 -13.63 5.08
CA ARG A 60 -10.74 -13.51 5.26
C ARG A 60 -11.49 -13.81 3.95
N LYS A 61 -12.64 -14.49 4.09
CA LYS A 61 -13.58 -14.74 3.00
C LYS A 61 -14.06 -13.43 2.38
N THR A 62 -14.26 -13.43 1.07
CA THR A 62 -14.75 -12.26 0.33
C THR A 62 -16.17 -11.91 0.78
N THR A 63 -16.37 -10.73 1.34
CA THR A 63 -17.66 -10.16 1.76
C THR A 63 -17.72 -8.69 1.36
N ASN A 64 -18.91 -8.09 1.23
CA ASN A 64 -19.04 -6.66 0.91
C ASN A 64 -18.23 -5.77 1.86
N ILE A 65 -18.23 -6.13 3.16
CA ILE A 65 -17.45 -5.44 4.19
C ILE A 65 -15.94 -5.57 3.92
N LYS A 66 -15.46 -6.75 3.51
CA LYS A 66 -14.05 -6.95 3.18
C LYS A 66 -13.58 -6.01 2.07
N ILE A 67 -14.34 -5.87 1.00
CA ILE A 67 -14.00 -4.93 -0.09
C ILE A 67 -13.89 -3.50 0.41
N ILE A 68 -14.84 -3.05 1.23
CA ILE A 68 -14.81 -1.69 1.78
C ILE A 68 -13.54 -1.50 2.62
N ILE A 69 -13.17 -2.50 3.43
CA ILE A 69 -11.93 -2.45 4.20
C ILE A 69 -10.71 -2.45 3.26
N ASP A 70 -10.70 -3.24 2.19
CA ASP A 70 -9.58 -3.29 1.24
C ASP A 70 -9.37 -1.95 0.50
N VAL A 71 -10.46 -1.25 0.15
CA VAL A 71 -10.41 0.13 -0.38
C VAL A 71 -9.86 1.10 0.67
N LEU A 72 -10.31 0.97 1.92
CA LEU A 72 -9.84 1.80 3.02
C LEU A 72 -8.35 1.59 3.29
N VAL A 73 -7.88 0.34 3.27
CA VAL A 73 -6.46 -0.02 3.37
C VAL A 73 -5.65 0.57 2.23
N PHE A 74 -6.17 0.53 0.99
CA PHE A 74 -5.50 1.17 -0.14
C PHE A 74 -5.25 2.66 0.13
N LEU A 75 -6.26 3.38 0.60
CA LEU A 75 -6.15 4.80 0.94
C LEU A 75 -5.15 5.03 2.09
N LEU A 76 -5.15 4.18 3.12
CA LEU A 76 -4.20 4.25 4.23
C LEU A 76 -2.74 4.06 3.78
N LEU A 77 -2.49 3.13 2.85
CA LEU A 77 -1.17 2.89 2.28
C LEU A 77 -0.77 4.02 1.31
N LEU A 78 -1.73 4.60 0.59
CA LEU A 78 -1.46 5.70 -0.32
C LEU A 78 -1.07 6.99 0.44
N TYR A 79 -1.62 7.20 1.62
CA TYR A 79 -1.40 8.41 2.43
C TYR A 79 0.08 8.74 2.73
N PRO A 80 0.92 7.82 3.27
CA PRO A 80 2.34 8.09 3.48
C PRO A 80 3.12 8.30 2.17
N ILE A 81 2.69 7.67 1.07
CA ILE A 81 3.29 7.89 -0.26
C ILE A 81 3.01 9.32 -0.74
N MET A 82 1.75 9.78 -0.65
CA MET A 82 1.37 11.13 -1.01
C MET A 82 2.11 12.17 -0.16
N ASN A 83 2.22 11.94 1.15
CA ASN A 83 2.97 12.86 2.02
C ASN A 83 4.45 12.97 1.59
N ARG A 84 5.10 11.86 1.24
CA ARG A 84 6.46 11.87 0.66
C ARG A 84 6.52 12.64 -0.66
N LEU A 85 5.53 12.46 -1.54
CA LEU A 85 5.44 13.21 -2.80
C LEU A 85 5.34 14.73 -2.59
N PHE A 86 4.65 15.17 -1.54
CA PHE A 86 4.53 16.60 -1.21
C PHE A 86 5.77 17.17 -0.51
N LEU A 87 6.45 16.37 0.31
CA LEU A 87 7.64 16.79 1.06
C LEU A 87 8.90 16.90 0.19
N PHE A 88 9.04 16.05 -0.83
CA PHE A 88 10.19 16.05 -1.72
C PHE A 88 9.90 16.85 -2.99
N SER A 89 10.82 17.73 -3.39
CA SER A 89 10.70 18.44 -4.67
C SER A 89 10.68 17.45 -5.83
N MET A 90 9.95 17.79 -6.91
CA MET A 90 9.83 16.97 -8.13
C MET A 90 11.18 16.50 -8.70
N SER A 91 12.27 17.21 -8.40
CA SER A 91 13.64 16.84 -8.77
C SER A 91 14.14 15.54 -8.13
N PHE A 92 13.78 15.24 -6.87
CA PHE A 92 14.16 13.99 -6.20
C PHE A 92 13.25 12.81 -6.58
N LEU A 93 12.05 13.11 -7.06
CA LEU A 93 11.05 12.13 -7.47
C LEU A 93 11.20 11.72 -8.94
N ASN A 94 11.99 12.45 -9.73
CA ASN A 94 12.22 12.22 -11.16
C ASN A 94 13.10 11.00 -11.48
N HIS A 95 13.08 9.98 -10.62
CA HIS A 95 13.77 8.73 -10.83
C HIS A 95 12.79 7.60 -11.18
N PRO A 96 13.04 6.84 -12.26
CA PRO A 96 12.23 5.66 -12.62
C PRO A 96 12.09 4.66 -11.47
N THR A 97 13.09 4.64 -10.57
CA THR A 97 13.16 3.78 -9.40
C THR A 97 12.08 4.07 -8.36
N PHE A 98 11.43 5.23 -8.40
CA PHE A 98 10.27 5.56 -7.56
C PHE A 98 8.94 5.36 -8.31
N TYR A 99 8.83 5.83 -9.56
CA TYR A 99 7.58 5.75 -10.32
C TYR A 99 7.20 4.32 -10.72
N ILE A 100 8.18 3.47 -11.05
CA ILE A 100 7.90 2.09 -11.46
C ILE A 100 7.28 1.29 -10.30
N PRO A 101 7.88 1.24 -9.09
CA PRO A 101 7.26 0.56 -7.96
C PRO A 101 5.90 1.16 -7.55
N LEU A 102 5.74 2.48 -7.66
CA LEU A 102 4.48 3.16 -7.34
C LEU A 102 3.37 2.76 -8.32
N GLY A 103 3.66 2.77 -9.62
CA GLY A 103 2.71 2.33 -10.64
C GLY A 103 2.33 0.86 -10.48
N LEU A 104 3.31 0.00 -10.17
CA LEU A 104 3.05 -1.42 -9.87
C LEU A 104 2.20 -1.60 -8.62
N PHE A 105 2.48 -0.87 -7.53
CA PHE A 105 1.69 -0.90 -6.31
C PHE A 105 0.22 -0.55 -6.59
N ILE A 106 -0.04 0.59 -7.24
CA ILE A 106 -1.40 1.07 -7.54
C ILE A 106 -2.12 0.09 -8.46
N SER A 107 -1.47 -0.29 -9.56
CA SER A 107 -2.07 -1.18 -10.56
C SER A 107 -2.44 -2.55 -9.97
N PHE A 108 -1.51 -3.22 -9.28
CA PHE A 108 -1.78 -4.51 -8.66
C PHE A 108 -2.81 -4.44 -7.53
N TYR A 109 -2.83 -3.37 -6.74
CA TYR A 109 -3.83 -3.22 -5.68
C TYR A 109 -5.24 -3.05 -6.28
N LEU A 110 -5.38 -2.18 -7.28
CA LEU A 110 -6.67 -1.97 -7.97
C LEU A 110 -7.16 -3.23 -8.67
N ILE A 111 -6.26 -3.96 -9.34
CA ILE A 111 -6.58 -5.26 -9.94
C ILE A 111 -7.07 -6.24 -8.86
N SER A 112 -6.42 -6.26 -7.69
CA SER A 112 -6.86 -7.11 -6.58
C SER A 112 -8.28 -6.77 -6.12
N ILE A 113 -8.60 -5.48 -5.92
CA ILE A 113 -9.95 -5.04 -5.52
C ILE A 113 -10.97 -5.45 -6.60
N PHE A 114 -10.63 -5.23 -7.87
CA PHE A 114 -11.52 -5.58 -8.99
C PHE A 114 -11.85 -7.08 -9.02
N PHE A 115 -10.85 -7.94 -8.82
CA PHE A 115 -11.09 -9.38 -8.73
C PHE A 115 -11.93 -9.77 -7.51
N GLU A 116 -11.78 -9.09 -6.36
CA GLU A 116 -12.65 -9.32 -5.20
C GLU A 116 -14.10 -8.92 -5.47
N PHE A 117 -14.33 -7.80 -6.16
CA PHE A 117 -15.66 -7.40 -6.63
C PHE A 117 -16.29 -8.45 -7.55
N LYS A 118 -15.52 -8.93 -8.54
CA LYS A 118 -15.98 -9.97 -9.46
C LYS A 118 -16.35 -11.24 -8.70
N ASN A 119 -15.53 -11.65 -7.74
CA ASN A 119 -15.74 -12.86 -6.94
C ASN A 119 -16.97 -12.74 -6.02
N LEU A 120 -17.24 -11.55 -5.49
CA LEU A 120 -18.46 -11.30 -4.71
C LEU A 120 -19.72 -11.35 -5.55
N ARG A 121 -19.68 -10.79 -6.77
CA ARG A 121 -20.80 -10.87 -7.70
C ARG A 121 -21.14 -12.33 -8.03
N THR A 122 -20.15 -13.19 -8.24
CA THR A 122 -20.39 -14.62 -8.49
C THR A 122 -20.97 -15.35 -7.29
N ILE A 123 -20.58 -14.98 -6.06
CA ILE A 123 -21.15 -15.58 -4.84
C ILE A 123 -22.63 -15.21 -4.69
N ASN A 124 -22.97 -13.93 -4.88
CA ASN A 124 -24.36 -13.45 -4.76
C ASN A 124 -25.31 -13.99 -5.86
N ILE A 125 -24.79 -14.39 -7.02
CA ILE A 125 -25.61 -15.01 -8.08
C ILE A 125 -25.92 -16.47 -7.74
N ASN A 126 -25.04 -17.14 -7.00
CA ASN A 126 -25.15 -18.57 -6.68
C ASN A 126 -25.77 -18.85 -5.29
N SER A 127 -26.16 -17.81 -4.55
CA SER A 127 -26.78 -17.86 -3.22
C SER A 127 -28.27 -17.59 -3.29
#